data_AF-A0AAE4JX69-F1
#
_entry.id   AF-A0AAE4JX69-F1
#
_cell.length_a   1.000
_cell.length_b   1.000
_cell.length_c   1.000
_cell.angle_alpha   90.00
_cell.angle_beta   90.00
_cell.angle_gamma   90.00
#
_symmetry.space_group_name_H-M   'P 1'
#
loop_
_entity.id
_entity.type
_entity.pdbx_description
1 polymer ?
#
loop_
_entity_poly.entity_id
_entity_poly.type
_entity_poly.pdbx_seq_one_letter_code
_entity_poly.pdbx_strand_id
1 'polypeptide(L)'
;MSGTTTFVRIWINFLALLPGTTVTVLVISIAFLRFYDERDFSILGIIPDPRIWSNRLTVAALLATLVNFGVEWNRRNRETDRLAKEEQRRLEEKQRRLEAEECAARRARVEAERDIAFGTLLIDPSDENREKLQQVLILLREYQDSL
;
A
#
# COMPACT_ATOMS: atom_id res chain seq x y z
N MET A 1 -23.17 -5.49 -8.31
CA MET A 1 -22.35 -4.26 -8.52
C MET A 1 -20.84 -4.59 -8.72
N SER A 2 -20.48 -5.63 -9.49
CA SER A 2 -19.07 -6.02 -9.75
C SER A 2 -18.60 -5.75 -11.19
N GLY A 3 -19.51 -5.42 -12.12
CA GLY A 3 -19.18 -5.25 -13.54
C GLY A 3 -18.46 -3.94 -13.87
N THR A 4 -18.74 -2.87 -13.13
CA THR A 4 -18.20 -1.52 -13.40
C THR A 4 -16.71 -1.43 -13.07
N THR A 5 -16.26 -2.08 -12.00
CA THR A 5 -14.84 -2.10 -11.57
C THR A 5 -13.96 -2.86 -12.55
N THR A 6 -14.43 -3.97 -13.11
CA THR A 6 -13.67 -4.75 -14.11
C THR A 6 -13.50 -3.97 -15.40
N PHE A 7 -14.56 -3.30 -15.87
CA PHE A 7 -14.52 -2.48 -17.08
C PHE A 7 -13.52 -1.32 -16.95
N VAL A 8 -13.59 -0.55 -15.85
CA VAL A 8 -12.66 0.57 -15.59
C VAL A 8 -11.21 0.08 -15.54
N ARG A 9 -10.97 -1.11 -14.97
CA ARG A 9 -9.63 -1.68 -14.88
C ARG A 9 -9.05 -2.07 -16.24
N ILE A 10 -9.89 -2.58 -17.15
CA ILE A 10 -9.50 -2.90 -18.53
C ILE A 10 -9.10 -1.63 -19.27
N TRP A 11 -9.89 -0.56 -19.16
CA TRP A 11 -9.58 0.72 -19.80
C TRP A 11 -8.30 1.35 -19.26
N ILE A 12 -8.08 1.33 -17.94
CA ILE A 12 -6.83 1.82 -17.35
C ILE A 12 -5.62 1.04 -17.87
N ASN A 13 -5.73 -0.30 -17.96
CA ASN A 13 -4.65 -1.13 -18.50
C ASN A 13 -4.40 -0.83 -19.98
N PHE A 14 -5.46 -0.64 -20.78
CA PHE A 14 -5.34 -0.27 -22.20
C PHE A 14 -4.69 1.11 -22.37
N LEU A 15 -5.12 2.11 -21.60
CA LEU A 15 -4.54 3.45 -21.63
C LEU A 15 -3.08 3.47 -21.13
N ALA A 16 -2.72 2.57 -20.22
CA ALA A 16 -1.34 2.41 -19.77
C ALA A 16 -0.40 1.82 -20.83
N LEU A 17 -0.96 1.18 -21.87
CA LEU A 17 -0.18 0.71 -23.02
C LEU A 17 0.12 1.82 -24.02
N LEU A 18 -0.52 3.00 -23.90
CA LEU A 18 -0.16 4.13 -24.74
C LEU A 18 1.28 4.54 -24.45
N PRO A 19 2.17 4.59 -25.46
CA PRO A 19 3.53 5.04 -25.26
C PRO A 19 3.53 6.46 -24.66
N GLY A 20 4.35 6.71 -23.64
CA GLY A 20 4.53 8.07 -23.10
C GLY A 20 5.00 9.08 -24.15
N THR A 21 5.51 8.60 -25.28
CA THR A 21 5.89 9.38 -26.46
C THR A 21 4.71 9.85 -27.30
N THR A 22 3.48 9.42 -27.03
CA THR A 22 2.26 9.84 -27.77
C THR A 22 2.09 11.36 -27.72
N VAL A 23 2.28 11.96 -26.53
CA VAL A 23 2.22 13.42 -26.37
C VAL A 23 3.32 14.09 -27.18
N THR A 24 4.54 13.54 -27.17
CA THR A 24 5.67 14.05 -27.96
C THR A 24 5.38 14.02 -29.46
N VAL A 25 4.83 12.92 -29.98
CA VAL A 25 4.46 12.80 -31.40
C VAL A 25 3.39 13.81 -31.77
N LEU A 26 2.40 14.02 -30.90
CA LEU A 26 1.34 15.02 -31.13
C LEU A 26 1.90 16.44 -31.12
N VAL A 27 2.79 16.77 -30.19
CA VAL A 27 3.45 18.09 -30.14
C VAL A 27 4.30 18.33 -31.40
N ILE A 28 5.06 17.33 -31.85
CA ILE A 28 5.82 17.42 -33.10
C ILE A 28 4.88 17.65 -34.29
N SER A 29 3.76 16.93 -34.34
CA SER A 29 2.76 17.06 -35.41
C SER A 29 2.07 18.44 -35.41
N ILE A 30 1.77 18.98 -34.22
CA ILE A 30 1.24 20.35 -34.06
C ILE A 30 2.26 21.37 -34.56
N ALA A 31 3.52 21.25 -34.14
CA ALA A 31 4.59 22.15 -34.55
C ALA A 31 4.79 22.11 -36.08
N PHE A 32 4.75 20.91 -36.68
CA PHE A 32 4.85 20.73 -38.12
C PHE A 32 3.70 21.41 -38.87
N LEU A 33 2.45 21.18 -38.46
CA LEU A 33 1.28 21.80 -39.10
C LEU A 33 1.20 23.32 -38.89
N ARG A 34 1.77 23.83 -37.79
CA ARG A 34 1.77 25.27 -37.50
C ARG A 34 2.91 26.00 -38.21
N PHE A 35 4.02 25.30 -38.48
CA PHE A 35 5.17 25.86 -39.18
C PHE A 35 4.97 25.89 -40.70
N TYR A 36 4.31 24.87 -41.27
CA TYR A 36 3.96 24.81 -42.69
C TYR A 36 2.51 25.32 -42.89
N ASP A 37 2.31 26.59 -43.23
CA ASP A 37 1.01 27.27 -43.03
C ASP A 37 -0.01 27.03 -44.17
N GLU A 38 0.32 27.17 -45.46
CA GLU A 38 -0.68 27.02 -46.54
C GLU A 38 -0.03 26.93 -47.94
N ARG A 39 1.06 27.69 -48.19
CA ARG A 39 1.76 27.70 -49.49
C ARG A 39 2.55 26.42 -49.74
N ASP A 40 3.10 25.80 -48.70
CA ASP A 40 3.92 24.59 -48.84
C ASP A 40 3.04 23.33 -49.03
N PHE A 41 1.82 23.33 -48.49
CA PHE A 41 0.86 22.24 -48.67
C PHE A 41 -0.01 22.40 -49.93
N SER A 42 -0.20 23.62 -50.43
CA SER A 42 -0.89 23.85 -51.72
C SER A 42 -0.05 23.41 -52.92
N ILE A 43 1.29 23.52 -52.84
CA ILE A 43 2.23 22.99 -53.86
C ILE A 43 2.16 21.46 -53.94
N LEU A 44 1.89 20.79 -52.81
CA LEU A 44 1.81 19.33 -52.73
C LEU A 44 0.37 18.78 -52.89
N GLY A 45 -0.68 19.58 -52.65
CA GLY A 45 -2.09 19.19 -52.81
C GLY A 45 -2.60 18.18 -51.78
N ILE A 46 -1.95 18.03 -50.62
CA ILE A 46 -2.14 16.87 -49.74
C ILE A 46 -3.13 17.12 -48.58
N ILE A 47 -3.26 18.35 -48.05
CA ILE A 47 -4.08 18.60 -46.85
C ILE A 47 -4.92 19.88 -47.00
N PRO A 48 -6.27 19.79 -46.97
CA PRO A 48 -7.12 20.97 -46.86
C PRO A 48 -7.13 21.49 -45.41
N ASP A 49 -6.97 22.81 -45.25
CA ASP A 49 -7.09 23.57 -44.00
C ASP A 49 -6.19 23.09 -42.83
N PRO A 50 -4.86 23.23 -42.95
CA PRO A 50 -3.88 22.78 -41.95
C PRO A 50 -4.10 23.37 -40.54
N ARG A 51 -4.67 24.58 -40.45
CA ARG A 51 -5.03 25.21 -39.17
C ARG A 51 -6.11 24.45 -38.39
N ILE A 52 -7.10 23.87 -39.07
CA ILE A 52 -8.15 23.07 -38.43
C ILE A 52 -7.54 21.78 -37.88
N TRP A 53 -6.66 21.14 -38.64
CA TRP A 53 -5.93 19.95 -38.20
C TRP A 53 -5.00 20.22 -37.01
N SER A 54 -4.27 21.34 -37.02
CA SER A 54 -3.44 21.77 -35.89
C SER A 54 -4.26 21.92 -34.60
N ASN A 55 -5.44 22.55 -34.68
CA ASN A 55 -6.31 22.72 -33.52
C ASN A 55 -6.82 21.36 -33.00
N ARG A 56 -7.21 20.44 -33.89
CA ARG A 56 -7.60 19.07 -33.52
C ARG A 56 -6.47 18.30 -32.85
N LEU A 57 -5.25 18.40 -33.37
CA LEU A 57 -4.08 17.78 -32.75
C LEU A 57 -3.73 18.40 -31.39
N THR A 58 -3.95 19.71 -31.22
CA THR A 58 -3.76 20.39 -29.94
C THR A 58 -4.71 19.84 -28.89
N VAL A 59 -6.00 19.69 -29.24
CA VAL A 59 -6.99 19.05 -28.35
C VAL A 59 -6.60 17.61 -28.07
N ALA A 60 -6.17 16.84 -29.07
CA ALA A 60 -5.71 15.47 -28.89
C ALA A 60 -4.49 15.39 -27.96
N ALA A 61 -3.54 16.33 -28.05
CA ALA A 61 -2.36 16.38 -27.18
C ALA A 61 -2.74 16.67 -25.73
N LEU A 62 -3.69 17.58 -25.50
CA LEU A 62 -4.21 17.87 -24.16
C LEU A 62 -4.90 16.64 -23.56
N LEU A 63 -5.76 15.97 -24.35
CA LEU A 63 -6.42 14.73 -23.91
C LEU A 63 -5.42 13.61 -23.61
N ALA A 64 -4.44 13.40 -24.49
CA ALA A 64 -3.39 12.41 -24.28
C ALA A 64 -2.56 12.71 -23.02
N THR A 65 -2.29 13.98 -22.73
CA THR A 65 -1.59 14.40 -21.52
C THR A 65 -2.40 14.10 -20.26
N LEU A 66 -3.71 14.40 -20.28
CA LEU A 66 -4.60 14.12 -19.16
C LEU A 66 -4.73 12.62 -18.88
N VAL A 67 -4.85 11.81 -19.94
CA VAL A 67 -4.85 10.35 -19.87
C VAL A 67 -3.55 9.83 -19.27
N ASN A 68 -2.40 10.31 -19.76
CA ASN A 68 -1.09 9.89 -19.26
C ASN A 68 -0.94 10.24 -17.77
N PHE A 69 -1.35 11.44 -17.36
CA PHE A 69 -1.35 11.86 -15.96
C PHE A 69 -2.26 10.97 -15.10
N GLY A 70 -3.47 10.65 -15.57
CA GLY A 70 -4.41 9.79 -14.84
C GLY A 70 -3.90 8.37 -14.65
N VAL A 71 -3.28 7.78 -15.69
CA VAL A 71 -2.65 6.46 -15.61
C VAL A 71 -1.51 6.46 -14.60
N GLU A 72 -0.61 7.43 -14.70
CA GLU A 72 0.56 7.54 -13.83
C GLU A 72 0.15 7.80 -12.37
N TRP A 73 -0.85 8.65 -12.16
CA TRP A 73 -1.44 8.87 -10.84
C TRP A 73 -2.00 7.57 -10.25
N ASN A 74 -2.79 6.82 -11.02
CA ASN A 74 -3.34 5.55 -10.57
C ASN A 74 -2.26 4.49 -10.32
N ARG A 75 -1.19 4.45 -11.13
CA ARG A 75 -0.03 3.57 -10.90
C ARG A 75 0.63 3.90 -9.56
N ARG A 76 0.95 5.17 -9.34
CA ARG A 76 1.59 5.65 -8.12
C ARG A 76 0.71 5.43 -6.89
N ASN A 77 -0.61 5.65 -7.00
CA ASN A 77 -1.53 5.40 -5.89
C ASN A 77 -1.55 3.92 -5.48
N ARG A 78 -1.50 3.00 -6.45
CA ARG A 78 -1.40 1.56 -6.15
C ARG A 78 -0.08 1.19 -5.48
N GLU A 79 1.02 1.85 -5.85
CA GLU A 79 2.32 1.64 -5.20
C GLU A 79 2.30 2.14 -3.76
N THR A 80 1.74 3.34 -3.52
CA THR A 80 1.54 3.88 -2.17
C THR A 80 0.65 2.96 -1.32
N ASP A 81 -0.46 2.47 -1.86
CA ASP A 81 -1.35 1.53 -1.17
C ASP A 81 -0.64 0.22 -0.79
N ARG A 82 0.26 -0.27 -1.64
CA ARG A 82 1.06 -1.47 -1.34
C ARG A 82 2.04 -1.20 -0.19
N LEU A 83 2.75 -0.07 -0.24
CA LEU A 83 3.68 0.32 0.81
C LEU A 83 2.95 0.52 2.15
N ALA A 84 1.80 1.19 2.15
CA ALA A 84 0.99 1.39 3.35
C ALA A 84 0.51 0.04 3.95
N LYS A 85 0.10 -0.91 3.12
CA LYS A 85 -0.28 -2.26 3.58
C LYS A 85 0.90 -3.05 4.14
N GLU A 86 2.08 -2.93 3.53
CA GLU A 86 3.29 -3.57 4.05
C GLU A 86 3.72 -2.97 5.38
N GLU A 87 3.65 -1.64 5.52
CA GLU A 87 3.93 -0.94 6.77
C GLU A 87 2.93 -1.35 7.86
N GLN A 88 1.64 -1.39 7.54
CA GLN A 88 0.61 -1.85 8.47
C GLN A 88 0.85 -3.29 8.93
N ARG A 89 1.18 -4.21 8.01
CA ARG A 89 1.53 -5.60 8.38
C ARG A 89 2.74 -5.66 9.30
N ARG A 90 3.78 -4.85 9.04
CA ARG A 90 4.96 -4.79 9.90
C ARG A 90 4.62 -4.26 11.30
N LEU A 91 3.72 -3.29 11.40
CA LEU A 91 3.25 -2.79 12.70
C LEU A 91 2.44 -3.84 13.45
N GLU A 92 1.51 -4.53 12.78
CA GLU A 92 0.73 -5.61 13.39
C GLU A 92 1.60 -6.80 13.84
N GLU A 93 2.64 -7.14 13.08
CA GLU A 93 3.61 -8.16 13.48
C GLU A 93 4.45 -7.71 14.68
N LYS A 94 4.92 -6.46 14.69
CA LYS A 94 5.65 -5.90 15.84
C LYS A 94 4.78 -5.89 17.09
N GLN A 95 3.52 -5.48 16.97
CA GLN A 95 2.60 -5.42 18.08
C GLN A 95 2.33 -6.83 18.64
N ARG A 96 2.06 -7.81 17.77
CA ARG A 96 1.93 -9.21 18.20
C ARG A 96 3.18 -9.76 18.87
N ARG A 97 4.38 -9.38 18.40
CA ARG A 97 5.64 -9.77 19.06
C ARG A 97 5.78 -9.14 20.44
N LEU A 98 5.47 -7.85 20.57
CA LEU A 98 5.51 -7.17 21.86
C LEU A 98 4.50 -7.77 22.85
N GLU A 99 3.28 -8.05 22.42
CA GLU A 99 2.26 -8.71 23.24
C GLU A 99 2.70 -10.11 23.67
N ALA A 100 3.32 -10.88 22.77
CA ALA A 100 3.86 -12.20 23.09
C ALA A 100 5.05 -12.12 24.06
N GLU A 101 5.95 -11.14 23.88
CA GLU A 101 7.08 -10.89 24.78
C GLU A 101 6.60 -10.45 26.16
N GLU A 102 5.61 -9.56 26.25
CA GLU A 102 5.00 -9.14 27.51
C GLU A 102 4.33 -10.32 28.23
N CYS A 103 3.57 -11.14 27.49
CA CYS A 103 2.95 -12.34 28.03
C CYS A 103 4.00 -13.32 28.57
N ALA A 104 5.06 -13.59 27.79
CA ALA A 104 6.16 -14.46 28.18
C ALA A 104 6.93 -13.92 29.41
N ALA A 105 7.23 -12.62 29.43
CA ALA A 105 7.91 -11.97 30.55
C ALA A 105 7.05 -12.01 31.82
N ARG A 106 5.74 -11.78 31.70
CA ARG A 106 4.80 -11.87 32.82
C ARG A 106 4.73 -13.29 33.37
N ARG A 107 4.63 -14.29 32.49
CA ARG A 107 4.67 -15.72 32.88
C ARG A 107 5.97 -16.08 33.61
N ALA A 108 7.12 -15.67 33.06
CA ALA A 108 8.42 -15.95 33.67
C ALA A 108 8.55 -15.36 35.09
N ARG A 109 7.95 -14.19 35.35
CA ARG A 109 7.92 -13.59 36.70
C ARG A 109 7.13 -14.44 37.69
N VAL A 110 5.94 -14.92 37.30
CA VAL A 110 5.11 -15.75 38.18
C VAL A 110 5.74 -17.13 38.41
N GLU A 111 6.37 -17.72 37.40
CA GLU A 111 7.14 -18.97 37.54
C GLU A 111 8.34 -18.79 38.50
N ALA A 112 9.06 -17.67 38.42
CA ALA A 112 10.13 -17.36 39.37
C ALA A 112 9.61 -17.18 40.80
N GLU A 113 8.47 -16.52 40.98
CA GLU A 113 7.83 -16.34 42.29
C GLU A 113 7.38 -17.67 42.91
N ARG A 114 6.90 -18.61 42.09
CA ARG A 114 6.61 -19.99 42.51
C ARG A 114 7.86 -20.67 43.04
N ASP A 115 8.97 -20.56 42.32
CA ASP A 115 10.23 -21.22 42.71
C ASP A 115 10.77 -20.68 44.03
N ILE A 116 10.66 -19.37 44.24
CA ILE A 116 11.02 -18.71 45.51
C ILE A 116 10.09 -19.18 46.64
N ALA A 117 8.77 -19.19 46.42
CA ALA A 117 7.81 -19.62 47.44
C ALA A 117 7.99 -21.09 47.81
N PHE A 118 8.25 -21.95 46.81
CA PHE A 118 8.53 -23.36 47.03
C PHE A 118 9.84 -23.58 47.80
N GLY A 119 10.91 -22.87 47.43
CA GLY A 119 12.17 -22.90 48.17
C GLY A 119 12.03 -22.43 49.61
N THR A 120 11.23 -21.37 49.84
CA THR A 120 10.95 -20.84 51.18
C THR A 120 10.21 -21.86 52.05
N LEU A 121 9.21 -22.56 51.48
CA LEU A 121 8.48 -23.62 52.17
C LEU A 121 9.38 -24.81 52.57
N LEU A 122 10.37 -25.15 51.73
CA LEU A 122 11.32 -26.23 52.04
C LEU A 122 12.25 -25.87 53.21
N ILE A 123 12.56 -24.59 53.38
CA ILE A 123 13.41 -24.08 54.48
C ILE A 123 12.59 -23.93 55.77
N ASP A 124 11.36 -23.42 55.66
CA ASP A 124 10.44 -23.23 56.79
C ASP A 124 9.01 -23.70 56.42
N PRO A 125 8.58 -24.89 56.89
CA PRO A 125 7.29 -25.47 56.54
C PRO A 125 6.13 -24.92 57.39
N SER A 126 6.07 -23.60 57.59
CA SER A 126 4.98 -22.90 58.28
C SER A 126 3.73 -22.77 57.43
N ASP A 127 2.57 -22.61 58.07
CA ASP A 127 1.28 -22.45 57.39
C ASP A 127 1.23 -21.18 56.52
N GLU A 128 1.92 -20.11 56.94
CA GLU A 128 2.05 -18.87 56.17
C GLU A 128 2.74 -19.11 54.81
N ASN A 129 3.81 -19.91 54.78
CA ASN A 129 4.52 -20.23 53.55
C ASN A 129 3.72 -21.19 52.64
N ARG A 130 2.84 -22.02 53.22
CA ARG A 130 1.90 -22.86 52.47
C ARG A 130 0.83 -22.02 51.77
N GLU A 131 0.27 -21.02 52.46
CA GLU A 131 -0.70 -20.10 51.89
C GLU A 131 -0.10 -19.27 50.74
N LYS A 132 1.12 -18.74 50.93
CA LYS A 132 1.84 -18.02 49.87
C LYS A 132 2.05 -18.87 48.62
N LEU A 133 2.46 -20.14 48.78
CA LEU A 133 2.62 -21.05 47.65
C LEU A 133 1.28 -21.36 46.96
N GLN A 134 0.20 -21.56 47.72
CA GLN A 134 -1.13 -21.80 47.14
C GLN A 134 -1.63 -20.60 46.32
N GLN A 135 -1.42 -19.37 46.79
CA GLN A 135 -1.82 -18.16 46.05
C GLN A 135 -1.10 -18.05 44.70
N VAL A 136 0.20 -18.31 44.66
CA VAL A 136 0.98 -18.28 43.41
C VAL A 136 0.55 -19.39 42.45
N LEU A 137 0.23 -20.59 42.96
CA LEU A 137 -0.27 -21.69 42.14
C LEU A 137 -1.66 -21.41 41.54
N ILE A 138 -2.54 -20.72 42.27
CA ILE A 138 -3.84 -20.27 41.76
C ILE A 138 -3.64 -19.26 40.63
N LEU A 139 -2.77 -18.27 40.81
CA LEU A 139 -2.44 -17.30 39.76
C LEU A 139 -1.89 -17.98 38.50
N LEU A 140 -0.96 -18.92 38.65
CA LEU A 140 -0.42 -19.71 37.53
C LEU A 140 -1.49 -20.48 36.77
N ARG A 141 -2.46 -21.07 37.49
CA ARG A 141 -3.58 -21.79 36.89
C ARG A 141 -4.51 -20.86 36.12
N GLU A 142 -4.81 -19.69 36.67
CA GLU A 142 -5.62 -18.67 36.00
C GLU A 142 -4.95 -18.15 34.72
N TYR A 143 -3.62 -18.03 34.70
CA TYR A 143 -2.87 -17.73 33.47
C TYR A 143 -2.92 -18.85 32.44
N GLN A 144 -2.96 -20.11 32.88
CA GLN A 144 -3.04 -21.25 31.97
C GLN A 144 -4.42 -21.34 31.29
N ASP A 145 -5.48 -20.96 32.00
CA ASP A 145 -6.86 -20.98 31.49
C ASP A 145 -7.21 -19.74 30.62
N SER A 146 -6.37 -18.71 30.60
CA SER A 146 -6.57 -17.46 29.83
C SER A 146 -5.77 -17.36 28.52
N LEU A 147 -5.07 -18.43 28.13
CA LEU A 147 -4.34 -18.61 26.86
C LEU A 147 -5.20 -19.32 25.81
#